data_AF-A0A835AE22-F1
#
_entry.id   AF-A0A835AE22-F1
#
_cell.length_a   1.000
_cell.length_b   1.000
_cell.length_c   1.000
_cell.angle_alpha   90.00
_cell.angle_beta   90.00
_cell.angle_gamma   90.00
#
_symmetry.space_group_name_H-M   'P 1'
#
loop_
_entity.id
_entity.type
_entity.pdbx_description
1 polymer ?
#
loop_
_entity_poly.entity_id
_entity_poly.type
_entity_poly.pdbx_seq_one_letter_code
_entity_poly.pdbx_strand_id
1 'polypeptide(L)'
;MSTTGTVTVVATPLDEVNITLSPPISIPQRKMQHTHATFVRGLLNPGYFGLNSASDIPELIGTLEVPDIPFSCISVLKRYGEDDRTYKMFSRAKLDDDLLDQIFSSARKETIRINWAAYPHYEAPEEFAPIVLDGKQLYYVNTFESAASAMETGAVAAENVARLIISRLSLPKREAEPPYIKPFAEEEEEEGSRRRHVDL
;
A
#
# COMPACT_ATOMS: atom_id res chain seq x y z
N MET A 1 33.23 -8.85 -26.65
CA MET A 1 33.03 -9.60 -25.40
C MET A 1 31.64 -9.28 -24.89
N SER A 2 30.70 -10.21 -25.03
CA SER A 2 29.32 -10.04 -24.58
C SER A 2 29.25 -10.42 -23.10
N THR A 3 29.35 -9.44 -22.22
CA THR A 3 28.89 -9.62 -20.84
C THR A 3 27.37 -9.49 -20.88
N THR A 4 26.68 -10.63 -20.88
CA THR A 4 25.27 -10.68 -20.47
C THR A 4 25.21 -10.22 -19.02
N GLY A 5 25.09 -8.92 -18.81
CA GLY A 5 25.08 -8.33 -17.48
C GLY A 5 23.83 -8.76 -16.72
N THR A 6 23.98 -8.95 -15.41
CA THR A 6 22.85 -9.16 -14.52
C THR A 6 21.92 -7.95 -14.56
N VAL A 7 20.63 -8.18 -14.77
CA VAL A 7 19.59 -7.16 -14.62
C VAL A 7 19.27 -7.02 -13.13
N THR A 8 19.18 -5.79 -12.64
CA THR A 8 18.76 -5.50 -11.26
C THR A 8 17.64 -4.47 -11.27
N VAL A 9 16.57 -4.75 -10.54
CA VAL A 9 15.41 -3.86 -10.41
C VAL A 9 15.25 -3.52 -8.93
N VAL A 10 15.22 -2.23 -8.63
CA VAL A 10 15.00 -1.70 -7.29
C VAL A 10 13.55 -1.23 -7.19
N ALA A 11 12.82 -1.86 -6.27
CA ALA A 11 11.39 -1.61 -6.01
C ALA A 11 11.14 -1.12 -4.57
N THR A 12 12.15 -0.49 -3.96
CA THR A 12 12.08 0.11 -2.62
C THR A 12 12.43 1.59 -2.74
N PRO A 13 11.78 2.50 -1.98
CA PRO A 13 11.99 3.95 -2.09
C PRO A 13 13.41 4.30 -1.63
N LEU A 14 14.36 4.36 -2.55
CA LEU A 14 15.79 4.55 -2.28
C LEU A 14 16.11 5.88 -1.58
N ASP A 15 15.22 6.85 -1.69
CA ASP A 15 15.30 8.16 -1.07
C ASP A 15 14.80 8.17 0.39
N GLU A 16 14.17 7.09 0.83
CA GLU A 16 13.64 6.90 2.19
C GLU A 16 14.44 5.87 3.00
N VAL A 17 15.02 4.86 2.32
CA VAL A 17 15.74 3.75 2.98
C VAL A 17 17.25 3.93 2.98
N ASN A 18 17.92 3.39 4.00
CA ASN A 18 19.38 3.45 4.13
C ASN A 18 20.08 2.35 3.31
N ILE A 19 19.91 2.35 1.99
CA ILE A 19 20.57 1.43 1.05
C ILE A 19 21.69 2.17 0.33
N THR A 20 22.91 1.62 0.38
CA THR A 20 24.06 2.16 -0.36
C THR A 20 24.34 1.30 -1.59
N LEU A 21 24.46 1.95 -2.75
CA LEU A 21 24.85 1.32 -4.01
C LEU A 21 26.33 1.59 -4.30
N SER A 22 27.00 0.64 -4.96
CA SER A 22 28.40 0.76 -5.41
C SER A 22 28.48 0.49 -6.91
N PRO A 23 28.86 1.47 -7.75
CA PRO A 23 29.19 2.86 -7.39
C PRO A 23 27.98 3.64 -6.82
N PRO A 24 28.22 4.73 -6.05
CA PRO A 24 27.15 5.55 -5.50
C PRO A 24 26.25 6.13 -6.58
N ILE A 25 24.95 6.15 -6.31
CA ILE A 25 23.92 6.74 -7.17
C ILE A 25 23.17 7.79 -6.36
N SER A 26 22.99 8.97 -6.94
CA SER A 26 22.19 10.05 -6.36
C SER A 26 20.83 10.10 -7.05
N ILE A 27 19.77 10.24 -6.27
CA ILE A 27 18.41 10.43 -6.73
C ILE A 27 17.78 11.63 -6.01
N PRO A 28 16.79 12.31 -6.63
CA PRO A 28 16.03 13.36 -5.96
C PRO A 28 15.36 12.83 -4.68
N GLN A 29 15.28 13.69 -3.67
CA GLN A 29 14.58 13.39 -2.42
C GLN A 29 13.09 13.71 -2.59
N ARG A 30 12.22 12.84 -2.05
CA ARG A 30 10.78 13.11 -1.99
C ARG A 30 10.36 13.31 -0.54
N LYS A 31 9.48 14.27 -0.33
CA LYS A 31 8.87 14.48 0.99
C LYS A 31 7.74 13.47 1.16
N MET A 32 7.90 12.50 2.07
CA MET A 32 6.90 11.48 2.33
C MET A 32 5.94 11.91 3.46
N GLN A 33 4.66 11.65 3.28
CA GLN A 33 3.68 11.66 4.37
C GLN A 33 3.82 10.36 5.15
N HIS A 34 4.23 10.50 6.41
CA HIS A 34 4.25 9.38 7.33
C HIS A 34 2.87 9.14 7.94
N THR A 35 2.44 7.89 7.93
CA THR A 35 1.22 7.42 8.60
C THR A 35 1.61 6.37 9.64
N HIS A 36 1.31 6.65 10.90
CA HIS A 36 1.55 5.74 12.01
C HIS A 36 0.36 4.78 12.15
N ALA A 37 0.59 3.53 11.77
CA ALA A 37 -0.33 2.43 12.01
C ALA A 37 -0.06 1.83 13.38
N THR A 38 -1.04 1.89 14.27
CA THR A 38 -0.98 1.25 15.59
C THR A 38 -2.01 0.14 15.66
N PHE A 39 -1.57 -1.08 15.94
CA PHE A 39 -2.42 -2.24 16.15
C PHE A 39 -2.46 -2.54 17.64
N VAL A 40 -3.65 -2.58 18.22
CA VAL A 40 -3.83 -2.82 19.66
C VAL A 40 -4.77 -3.98 19.85
N ARG A 41 -4.37 -4.96 20.67
CA ARG A 41 -5.26 -6.00 21.18
C ARG A 41 -5.72 -5.64 22.58
N GLY A 42 -7.03 -5.49 22.77
CA GLY A 42 -7.63 -5.05 24.03
C GLY A 42 -9.11 -4.70 23.87
N LEU A 43 -9.62 -3.88 24.78
CA LEU A 43 -10.98 -3.32 24.71
C LEU A 43 -10.89 -1.81 24.69
N LEU A 44 -11.78 -1.15 23.96
CA LEU A 44 -11.86 0.31 23.99
C LEU A 44 -12.46 0.78 25.32
N ASN A 45 -12.04 1.95 25.78
CA ASN A 45 -12.60 2.62 26.94
C ASN A 45 -13.77 3.51 26.49
N PRO A 46 -15.04 3.17 26.80
CA PRO A 46 -16.18 3.99 26.37
C PRO A 46 -16.14 5.42 26.94
N GLY A 47 -15.53 5.61 28.12
CA GLY A 47 -15.36 6.92 28.73
C GLY A 47 -14.49 7.88 27.90
N TYR A 48 -13.50 7.36 27.17
CA TYR A 48 -12.69 8.17 26.25
C TYR A 48 -13.54 8.76 25.11
N PHE A 49 -14.53 8.01 24.66
CA PHE A 49 -15.42 8.41 23.56
C PHE A 49 -16.68 9.15 24.03
N GLY A 50 -16.80 9.44 25.33
CA GLY A 50 -18.01 10.06 25.89
C GLY A 50 -19.24 9.15 25.83
N LEU A 51 -19.05 7.83 25.80
CA LEU A 51 -20.10 6.82 25.72
C LEU A 51 -20.25 6.08 27.06
N ASN A 52 -21.41 5.47 27.28
CA ASN A 52 -21.70 4.75 28.53
C ASN A 52 -21.32 3.27 28.48
N SER A 53 -21.36 2.65 27.29
CA SER A 53 -21.06 1.24 27.12
C SER A 53 -20.10 1.00 25.94
N ALA A 54 -19.26 -0.03 26.06
CA ALA A 54 -18.40 -0.49 24.97
C ALA A 54 -19.18 -1.04 23.77
N SER A 55 -20.44 -1.46 23.97
CA SER A 55 -21.35 -1.87 22.88
C SER A 55 -21.77 -0.71 21.98
N ASP A 56 -21.72 0.53 22.50
CA ASP A 56 -22.19 1.72 21.79
C ASP A 56 -21.10 2.27 20.87
N ILE A 57 -19.86 1.81 21.03
CA ILE A 57 -18.73 2.21 20.20
C ILE A 57 -18.88 1.56 18.82
N PRO A 58 -18.91 2.34 17.71
CA PRO A 58 -19.02 1.80 16.37
C PRO A 58 -17.77 1.01 15.98
N GLU A 59 -17.90 0.11 15.00
CA GLU A 59 -16.77 -0.71 14.52
C GLU A 59 -15.69 0.11 13.81
N LEU A 60 -16.06 1.27 13.28
CA LEU A 60 -15.19 2.23 12.62
C LEU A 60 -15.47 3.63 13.17
N ILE A 61 -14.41 4.26 13.66
CA ILE A 61 -14.38 5.65 14.08
C ILE A 61 -13.47 6.37 13.09
N GLY A 62 -14.02 7.31 12.32
CA GLY A 62 -13.25 8.26 11.52
C GLY A 62 -13.30 9.63 12.18
N THR A 63 -12.21 10.38 12.09
CA THR A 63 -12.09 11.73 12.66
C THR A 63 -11.74 12.76 11.59
N LEU A 64 -11.74 14.03 11.99
CA LEU A 64 -11.14 15.10 11.20
C LEU A 64 -9.64 15.18 11.52
N GLU A 65 -8.84 15.45 10.49
CA GLU A 65 -7.40 15.66 10.61
C GLU A 65 -7.13 17.09 11.11
N VAL A 66 -7.43 17.35 12.38
CA VAL A 66 -7.18 18.63 13.07
C VAL A 66 -6.24 18.42 14.26
N PRO A 67 -5.43 19.44 14.65
CA PRO A 67 -4.38 19.29 15.65
C PRO A 67 -4.83 18.74 17.01
N ASP A 68 -6.08 19.00 17.40
CA ASP A 68 -6.62 18.60 18.71
C ASP A 68 -7.10 17.14 18.74
N ILE A 69 -7.14 16.44 17.60
CA ILE A 69 -7.55 15.04 17.53
C ILE A 69 -6.31 14.18 17.24
N PRO A 70 -5.96 13.23 18.13
CA PRO A 70 -4.66 12.56 18.07
C PRO A 70 -4.57 11.42 17.04
N PHE A 71 -5.69 10.95 16.50
CA PHE A 71 -5.74 9.87 15.52
C PHE A 71 -6.75 10.18 14.41
N SER A 72 -6.50 9.63 13.23
CA SER A 72 -7.33 9.77 12.02
C SER A 72 -8.50 8.79 12.01
N CYS A 73 -8.25 7.55 12.47
CA CYS A 73 -9.29 6.55 12.58
C CYS A 73 -8.92 5.41 13.54
N ILE A 74 -9.95 4.69 13.99
CA ILE A 74 -9.86 3.42 14.72
C ILE A 74 -10.85 2.46 14.06
N SER A 75 -10.41 1.24 13.72
CA SER A 75 -11.31 0.21 13.21
C SER A 75 -11.05 -1.13 13.89
N VAL A 76 -12.11 -1.92 14.04
CA VAL A 76 -12.00 -3.31 14.47
C VAL A 76 -11.37 -4.13 13.33
N LEU A 77 -10.20 -4.70 13.59
CA LEU A 77 -9.52 -5.60 12.65
C LEU A 77 -9.99 -7.05 12.82
N LYS A 78 -10.17 -7.49 14.08
CA LYS A 78 -10.60 -8.85 14.40
C LYS A 78 -11.27 -8.94 15.76
N ARG A 79 -12.31 -9.78 15.86
CA ARG A 79 -12.97 -10.16 17.12
C ARG A 79 -12.56 -11.61 17.47
N TYR A 80 -12.05 -11.81 18.67
CA TYR A 80 -11.71 -13.13 19.22
C TYR A 80 -12.76 -13.62 20.22
N GLY A 81 -13.50 -12.69 20.84
CA GLY A 81 -14.61 -12.94 21.75
C GLY A 81 -15.32 -11.63 22.10
N GLU A 82 -16.23 -11.67 23.09
CA GLU A 82 -16.94 -10.46 23.55
C GLU A 82 -15.96 -9.41 24.08
N ASP A 83 -14.99 -9.87 24.89
CA ASP A 83 -14.00 -9.07 25.61
C ASP A 83 -12.58 -9.12 25.01
N ASP A 84 -12.43 -9.52 23.74
CA ASP A 84 -11.12 -9.59 23.08
C ASP A 84 -11.19 -9.24 21.60
N ARG A 85 -10.56 -8.12 21.25
CA ARG A 85 -10.57 -7.58 19.89
C ARG A 85 -9.21 -6.97 19.57
N THR A 86 -8.85 -7.02 18.29
CA THR A 86 -7.73 -6.25 17.75
C THR A 86 -8.27 -5.08 16.95
N TYR A 87 -7.68 -3.92 17.19
CA TYR A 87 -7.99 -2.68 16.51
C TYR A 87 -6.81 -2.24 15.66
N LYS A 88 -7.10 -1.57 14.56
CA LYS A 88 -6.13 -0.84 13.75
C LYS A 88 -6.44 0.64 13.88
N MET A 89 -5.40 1.43 14.14
CA MET A 89 -5.50 2.87 14.28
C MET A 89 -4.53 3.53 13.29
N PHE A 90 -4.95 4.63 12.69
CA PHE A 90 -4.06 5.52 11.94
C PHE A 90 -3.94 6.86 12.64
N SER A 91 -2.75 7.44 12.57
CA SER A 91 -2.40 8.72 13.20
C SER A 91 -1.24 9.39 12.45
N ARG A 92 -1.13 10.72 12.57
CA ARG A 92 -0.05 11.51 11.94
C ARG A 92 1.26 11.44 12.71
N ALA A 93 1.21 11.08 13.98
CA ALA A 93 2.36 10.90 14.85
C ALA A 93 2.22 9.60 15.65
N LYS A 94 3.33 9.13 16.22
CA LYS A 94 3.33 7.96 17.11
C LYS A 94 2.44 8.24 18.33
N LEU A 95 1.41 7.42 18.53
CA LEU A 95 0.62 7.42 19.76
C LEU A 95 1.46 6.90 20.93
N ASP A 96 1.61 7.72 21.96
CA ASP A 96 2.27 7.35 23.22
C ASP A 96 1.44 6.33 24.01
N ASP A 97 2.08 5.69 24.99
CA ASP A 97 1.42 4.65 25.78
C ASP A 97 0.35 5.22 26.72
N ASP A 98 0.53 6.44 27.23
CA ASP A 98 -0.40 7.11 28.14
C ASP A 98 -1.74 7.41 27.45
N LEU A 99 -1.72 7.90 26.21
CA LEU A 99 -2.91 8.12 25.40
C LEU A 99 -3.57 6.80 25.03
N LEU A 100 -2.79 5.78 24.68
CA LEU A 100 -3.36 4.45 24.45
C LEU A 100 -3.99 3.86 25.72
N ASP A 101 -3.46 4.17 26.91
CA ASP A 101 -4.04 3.74 28.19
C ASP A 101 -5.34 4.48 28.50
N GLN A 102 -5.54 5.66 27.92
CA GLN A 102 -6.83 6.36 27.96
C GLN A 102 -7.83 5.78 26.98
N ILE A 103 -7.40 5.48 25.75
CA ILE A 103 -8.25 4.98 24.65
C ILE A 103 -8.73 3.53 24.91
N PHE A 104 -7.91 2.70 25.55
CA PHE A 104 -8.21 1.29 25.81
C PHE A 104 -8.50 1.05 27.29
N SER A 105 -9.58 0.32 27.58
CA SER A 105 -9.90 -0.13 28.93
C SER A 105 -9.02 -1.32 29.31
N SER A 106 -8.58 -1.37 30.57
CA SER A 106 -7.66 -2.38 31.11
C SER A 106 -6.30 -2.44 30.39
N ALA A 107 -5.32 -3.15 30.96
CA ALA A 107 -3.99 -3.25 30.34
C ALA A 107 -4.09 -3.88 28.93
N ARG A 108 -3.56 -3.18 27.91
CA ARG A 108 -3.45 -3.68 26.54
C ARG A 108 -2.71 -5.02 26.54
N LYS A 109 -3.22 -6.02 25.80
CA LYS A 109 -2.54 -7.33 25.68
C LYS A 109 -1.33 -7.26 24.77
N GLU A 110 -1.43 -6.47 23.70
CA GLU A 110 -0.39 -6.33 22.69
C GLU A 110 -0.54 -4.98 21.99
N THR A 111 0.59 -4.37 21.61
CA THR A 111 0.62 -3.15 20.83
C THR A 111 1.75 -3.21 19.81
N ILE A 112 1.41 -3.16 18.52
CA ILE A 112 2.36 -3.11 17.41
C ILE A 112 2.25 -1.74 16.75
N ARG A 113 3.38 -1.10 16.51
CA ARG A 113 3.46 0.23 15.88
C ARG A 113 4.31 0.15 14.63
N ILE A 114 3.78 0.64 13.52
CA ILE A 114 4.49 0.70 12.24
C ILE A 114 4.39 2.12 11.71
N ASN A 115 5.53 2.69 11.34
CA ASN A 115 5.60 3.97 10.64
C ASN A 115 5.73 3.70 9.14
N TRP A 116 4.72 4.10 8.37
CA TRP A 116 4.72 3.96 6.92
C TRP A 116 4.99 5.32 6.28
N ALA A 117 6.03 5.41 5.44
CA ALA A 117 6.12 6.45 4.41
C ALA A 117 5.02 6.17 3.38
N ALA A 118 3.80 6.58 3.68
CA ALA A 118 2.59 6.03 3.06
C ALA A 118 2.38 6.54 1.63
N TYR A 119 2.65 7.82 1.41
CA TYR A 119 2.53 8.47 0.10
C TYR A 119 3.37 9.75 0.09
N PRO A 120 3.88 10.17 -1.08
CA PRO A 120 4.60 11.44 -1.21
C PRO A 120 3.66 12.65 -1.10
N HIS A 121 4.22 13.78 -0.67
CA HIS A 121 3.64 15.09 -0.86
C HIS A 121 4.00 15.60 -2.25
N TYR A 122 3.00 16.12 -2.96
CA TYR A 122 3.19 16.68 -4.30
C TYR A 122 3.23 18.21 -4.25
N GLU A 123 4.31 18.79 -4.77
CA GLU A 123 4.56 20.21 -4.93
C GLU A 123 5.21 20.45 -6.30
N ALA A 124 4.39 20.80 -7.30
CA ALA A 124 4.88 20.97 -8.67
C ALA A 124 5.88 22.15 -8.80
N PRO A 125 6.92 22.02 -9.67
CA PRO A 125 7.21 20.86 -10.51
C PRO A 125 7.92 19.73 -9.73
N GLU A 126 7.47 18.50 -9.98
CA GLU A 126 8.08 17.30 -9.40
C GLU A 126 9.40 16.94 -10.08
N GLU A 127 10.36 16.43 -9.29
CA GLU A 127 11.61 15.88 -9.78
C GLU A 127 11.58 14.35 -9.80
N PHE A 128 12.03 13.77 -10.91
CA PHE A 128 12.02 12.31 -11.14
C PHE A 128 13.45 11.79 -11.17
N ALA A 129 13.68 10.68 -10.46
CA ALA A 129 14.91 9.90 -10.65
C ALA A 129 14.91 9.25 -12.06
N PRO A 130 16.08 9.01 -12.66
CA PRO A 130 16.15 8.21 -13.89
C PRO A 130 15.57 6.80 -13.67
N ILE A 131 14.82 6.28 -14.65
CA ILE A 131 14.36 4.88 -14.62
C ILE A 131 15.54 3.91 -14.69
N VAL A 132 16.60 4.25 -15.43
CA VAL A 132 17.86 3.47 -15.50
C VAL A 132 18.94 4.25 -14.76
N LEU A 133 19.27 3.81 -13.55
CA LEU A 133 20.11 4.56 -12.61
C LEU A 133 21.59 4.60 -13.02
N ASP A 134 22.12 3.50 -13.57
CA ASP A 134 23.54 3.34 -13.91
C ASP A 134 23.84 3.49 -15.41
N GLY A 135 22.83 3.84 -16.21
CA GLY A 135 22.88 3.85 -17.67
C GLY A 135 22.99 2.46 -18.33
N LYS A 136 23.07 1.38 -17.54
CA LYS A 136 23.27 -0.01 -17.99
C LYS A 136 22.03 -0.86 -17.71
N GLN A 137 21.97 -1.55 -16.57
CA GLN A 137 20.94 -2.54 -16.25
C GLN A 137 20.47 -2.47 -14.79
N LEU A 138 20.67 -1.34 -14.11
CA LEU A 138 20.07 -1.06 -12.82
C LEU A 138 18.85 -0.15 -12.98
N TYR A 139 17.67 -0.69 -12.71
CA TYR A 139 16.39 -0.01 -12.92
C TYR A 139 15.76 0.41 -11.59
N TYR A 140 15.12 1.57 -11.54
CA TYR A 140 14.40 2.08 -10.37
C TYR A 140 12.93 2.30 -10.69
N VAL A 141 12.07 1.48 -10.06
CA VAL A 141 10.62 1.49 -10.34
C VAL A 141 9.92 2.62 -9.59
N ASN A 142 10.31 2.87 -8.33
CA ASN A 142 9.63 3.83 -7.46
C ASN A 142 9.83 5.29 -7.87
N THR A 143 10.66 5.60 -8.88
CA THR A 143 10.69 6.95 -9.48
C THR A 143 9.31 7.42 -9.94
N PHE A 144 8.44 6.48 -10.35
CA PHE A 144 7.08 6.81 -10.78
C PHE A 144 6.19 7.36 -9.66
N GLU A 145 6.55 7.12 -8.40
CA GLU A 145 5.80 7.66 -7.27
C GLU A 145 5.85 9.20 -7.20
N SER A 146 6.85 9.86 -7.80
CA SER A 146 6.86 11.33 -7.98
C SER A 146 5.70 11.81 -8.86
N ALA A 147 5.12 10.95 -9.71
CA ALA A 147 3.91 11.30 -10.48
C ALA A 147 2.63 10.87 -9.76
N ALA A 148 2.59 9.64 -9.25
CA ALA A 148 1.44 9.08 -8.59
C ALA A 148 1.83 7.85 -7.75
N SER A 149 1.39 7.81 -6.49
CA SER A 149 1.67 6.70 -5.56
C SER A 149 0.39 5.95 -5.20
N ALA A 150 0.27 4.77 -5.76
CA ALA A 150 -0.74 3.76 -5.44
C ALA A 150 -0.18 2.38 -5.80
N MET A 151 -0.82 1.31 -5.33
CA MET A 151 -0.40 -0.06 -5.67
C MET A 151 -0.49 -0.30 -7.18
N GLU A 152 -1.52 0.25 -7.81
CA GLU A 152 -1.81 0.17 -9.23
C GLU A 152 -0.74 0.89 -10.06
N THR A 153 -0.30 2.08 -9.61
CA THR A 153 0.75 2.84 -10.30
C THR A 153 2.10 2.15 -10.18
N GLY A 154 2.39 1.52 -9.04
CA GLY A 154 3.54 0.65 -8.85
C GLY A 154 3.54 -0.54 -9.82
N ALA A 155 2.39 -1.20 -10.00
CA ALA A 155 2.25 -2.30 -10.95
C ALA A 155 2.49 -1.87 -12.41
N VAL A 156 1.92 -0.72 -12.81
CA VAL A 156 2.13 -0.14 -14.15
C VAL A 156 3.60 0.24 -14.37
N ALA A 157 4.25 0.86 -13.37
CA ALA A 157 5.66 1.20 -13.44
C ALA A 157 6.54 -0.05 -13.59
N ALA A 158 6.24 -1.12 -12.85
CA ALA A 158 6.96 -2.39 -12.94
C ALA A 158 6.81 -3.05 -14.32
N GLU A 159 5.61 -3.07 -14.90
CA GLU A 159 5.37 -3.59 -16.24
C GLU A 159 6.19 -2.81 -17.29
N ASN A 160 6.20 -1.48 -17.20
CA ASN A 160 6.98 -0.65 -18.12
C ASN A 160 8.48 -0.90 -18.00
N VAL A 161 9.01 -1.09 -16.78
CA VAL A 161 10.40 -1.47 -16.56
C VAL A 161 10.71 -2.85 -17.15
N ALA A 162 9.82 -3.84 -16.99
CA ALA A 162 10.00 -5.16 -17.59
C ALA A 162 10.03 -5.09 -19.14
N ARG A 163 9.14 -4.31 -19.75
CA ARG A 163 9.14 -4.06 -21.20
C ARG A 163 10.42 -3.36 -21.66
N LEU A 164 10.91 -2.39 -20.89
CA LEU A 164 12.18 -1.70 -21.17
C LEU A 164 13.37 -2.67 -21.12
N ILE A 165 13.42 -3.57 -20.13
CA ILE A 165 14.43 -4.62 -20.02
C ILE A 165 14.41 -5.51 -21.26
N ILE A 166 13.24 -6.04 -21.64
CA ILE A 166 13.07 -6.89 -22.82
C ILE A 166 13.54 -6.16 -24.09
N SER A 167 13.16 -4.90 -24.25
CA SER A 167 13.56 -4.07 -25.39
C SER A 167 15.08 -3.86 -25.45
N ARG A 168 15.76 -3.70 -24.31
CA ARG A 168 17.22 -3.46 -24.24
C ARG A 168 18.03 -4.74 -24.41
N LEU A 169 17.50 -5.89 -23.97
CA LEU A 169 18.16 -7.19 -24.09
C LEU A 169 18.14 -7.75 -25.52
N SER A 170 17.47 -7.10 -26.47
CA SER A 170 17.36 -7.58 -27.86
C SER A 170 16.94 -9.05 -27.93
N LEU A 171 15.95 -9.45 -27.11
CA LEU A 171 15.33 -10.76 -27.29
C LEU A 171 14.74 -10.79 -28.72
N PRO A 172 14.92 -11.88 -29.48
CA PRO A 172 14.33 -11.97 -30.80
C PRO A 172 12.85 -11.61 -30.70
N LYS A 173 12.39 -10.68 -31.54
CA LYS A 173 10.97 -10.33 -31.64
C LYS A 173 10.23 -11.64 -31.81
N ARG A 174 9.54 -12.09 -30.76
CA ARG A 174 8.55 -13.14 -30.92
C ARG A 174 7.50 -12.54 -31.84
N GLU A 175 7.26 -13.16 -32.99
CA GLU A 175 6.05 -12.92 -33.78
C GLU A 175 4.88 -13.32 -32.87
N ALA A 176 4.46 -12.39 -32.02
CA ALA A 176 3.26 -12.54 -31.25
C ALA A 176 2.13 -12.19 -32.20
N GLU A 177 1.27 -13.16 -32.50
CA GLU A 177 -0.04 -12.86 -33.07
C GLU A 177 -0.72 -11.78 -32.21
N PRO A 178 -1.43 -10.82 -32.83
CA PRO A 178 -2.08 -9.76 -32.08
C PRO A 178 -2.97 -10.38 -31.00
N PRO A 179 -3.00 -9.81 -29.79
CA PRO A 179 -3.85 -10.33 -28.72
C PRO A 179 -5.29 -10.39 -29.24
N TYR A 180 -5.86 -11.59 -29.27
CA TYR A 180 -7.26 -11.78 -29.57
C TYR A 180 -8.07 -11.25 -28.37
N ILE A 181 -8.54 -10.01 -28.50
CA ILE A 181 -9.47 -9.42 -27.55
C ILE A 181 -10.85 -9.97 -27.89
N LYS A 182 -11.37 -10.89 -27.07
CA LYS A 182 -12.76 -11.32 -27.17
C LYS A 182 -13.68 -10.10 -27.01
N PRO A 183 -14.57 -9.82 -27.97
CA PRO A 183 -15.61 -8.82 -27.78
C PRO A 183 -16.51 -9.23 -26.62
N PHE A 184 -16.89 -8.27 -25.79
CA PHE A 184 -17.69 -8.47 -24.57
C PHE A 184 -19.15 -8.91 -24.82
N ALA A 185 -19.53 -9.17 -26.08
CA ALA A 185 -20.93 -9.26 -26.50
C ALA A 185 -21.45 -10.70 -26.70
N GLU A 186 -20.64 -11.74 -26.50
CA GLU A 186 -21.02 -13.13 -26.85
C GLU A 186 -21.24 -14.07 -25.65
N GLU A 187 -21.39 -13.56 -24.42
CA GLU A 187 -21.66 -14.39 -23.23
C GLU A 187 -23.11 -14.33 -22.70
N GLU A 188 -24.09 -13.86 -23.48
CA GLU A 188 -25.50 -13.84 -23.03
C GLU A 188 -26.43 -14.94 -23.59
N GLU A 189 -25.99 -15.85 -24.47
CA GLU A 189 -26.93 -16.83 -25.08
C GLU A 189 -26.80 -18.32 -24.68
N GLU A 190 -25.90 -18.71 -23.77
CA GLU A 190 -25.82 -20.14 -23.35
C GLU A 190 -26.37 -20.49 -21.94
N GLU A 191 -26.78 -19.52 -21.11
CA GLU A 191 -27.42 -19.83 -19.81
C GLU A 191 -28.95 -19.98 -19.85
N GLY A 192 -29.59 -19.69 -20.99
CA GLY A 192 -31.06 -19.72 -21.13
C GLY A 192 -31.71 -21.09 -21.39
N SER A 193 -30.95 -22.15 -21.70
CA SER A 193 -31.52 -23.41 -22.23
C SER A 193 -31.56 -24.60 -21.24
N ARG A 194 -31.15 -24.41 -19.98
CA ARG A 194 -31.25 -25.45 -18.92
C ARG A 194 -32.31 -25.14 -17.87
N ARG A 195 -33.56 -24.98 -18.30
CA ARG A 195 -34.73 -25.25 -17.45
C ARG A 195 -35.73 -26.11 -18.22
N ARG A 196 -35.59 -27.43 -18.11
CA ARG A 196 -36.68 -28.38 -18.36
C ARG A 196 -36.71 -29.42 -17.23
N HIS A 197 -37.86 -29.43 -16.57
CA HIS A 197 -38.52 -30.54 -15.88
C HIS A 197 -37.74 -31.32 -14.82
N VAL A 198 -38.20 -31.17 -13.58
CA VAL A 198 -38.36 -32.31 -12.68
C VAL A 198 -39.80 -32.23 -12.14
N ASP A 199 -40.65 -33.17 -12.57
CA ASP A 199 -41.92 -33.50 -11.91
C ASP A 199 -41.76 -34.87 -11.24
N LEU A 200 -42.43 -34.99 -10.08
CA LEU A 200 -42.52 -36.06 -9.07
C LEU A 200 -41.54 -35.95 -7.89
#